data_AF-A0A4S1Z9G8-F1
#
_entry.id   AF-A0A4S1Z9G8-F1
#
_cell.length_a   1.000
_cell.length_b   1.000
_cell.length_c   1.000
_cell.angle_alpha   90.00
_cell.angle_beta   90.00
_cell.angle_gamma   90.00
#
_symmetry.space_group_name_H-M   'P 1'
#
loop_
_entity.id
_entity.type
_entity.pdbx_description
1 polymer ?
#
loop_
_entity_poly.entity_id
_entity_poly.type
_entity_poly.pdbx_seq_one_letter_code
_entity_poly.pdbx_strand_id
1 'polypeptide(L)'
;MSELEEWYADYEDVLKEKHAGKDGNKHYVRPRLRAAYFSLKRFAPWLWTYEKYSDMSIPNTNAGIESLNSRLKTTMRVHSGITADRRKKLLENFIATHY
;
A
#
# COMPACT_ATOMS: atom_id res chain seq x y z
N MET A 1 -16.69 -9.93 4.99
CA MET A 1 -16.53 -8.77 5.90
C MET A 1 -16.87 -9.13 7.33
N SER A 2 -17.96 -9.89 7.58
CA SER A 2 -18.29 -10.44 8.91
C SER A 2 -17.11 -11.20 9.53
N GLU A 3 -16.46 -12.09 8.78
CA GLU A 3 -15.32 -12.90 9.25
C GLU A 3 -14.11 -12.04 9.68
N LEU A 4 -13.87 -10.90 9.02
CA LEU A 4 -12.77 -9.99 9.37
C LEU A 4 -13.08 -9.21 10.66
N GLU A 5 -14.36 -8.86 10.86
CA GLU A 5 -14.82 -8.20 12.09
C GLU A 5 -14.89 -9.19 13.26
N GLU A 6 -15.27 -10.45 13.02
CA GLU A 6 -15.22 -11.54 13.99
C GLU A 6 -13.77 -11.81 14.41
N TRP A 7 -12.85 -11.95 13.46
CA TRP A 7 -11.43 -12.05 13.75
C TRP A 7 -10.93 -10.84 14.57
N TYR A 8 -11.39 -9.62 14.24
CA TYR A 8 -11.03 -8.46 15.04
C TYR A 8 -11.54 -8.56 16.47
N ALA A 9 -12.76 -9.03 16.68
CA ALA A 9 -13.34 -9.20 18.01
C ALA A 9 -12.52 -10.19 18.85
N ASP A 10 -12.07 -11.29 18.26
CA ASP A 10 -11.27 -12.32 18.94
C ASP A 10 -9.85 -11.83 19.31
N TYR A 11 -9.28 -10.90 18.53
CA TYR A 11 -7.90 -10.43 18.69
C TYR A 11 -7.81 -8.95 19.07
N GLU A 12 -8.92 -8.34 19.51
CA GLU A 12 -8.98 -6.90 19.76
C GLU A 12 -7.99 -6.46 20.85
N ASP A 13 -7.89 -7.26 21.90
CA ASP A 13 -6.99 -7.09 23.03
C ASP A 13 -5.51 -7.13 22.59
N VAL A 14 -5.15 -8.12 21.76
CA VAL A 14 -3.81 -8.27 21.18
C VAL A 14 -3.44 -7.07 20.31
N LEU A 15 -4.40 -6.51 19.56
CA LEU A 15 -4.18 -5.35 18.70
C LEU A 15 -4.09 -4.03 19.47
N LYS A 16 -4.80 -3.92 20.60
CA LYS A 16 -4.81 -2.75 21.48
C LYS A 16 -3.70 -2.79 22.52
N GLU A 17 -3.01 -3.91 22.68
CA GLU A 17 -1.90 -4.09 23.59
C GLU A 17 -0.84 -3.00 23.42
N LYS A 18 -0.47 -2.35 24.52
CA LYS A 18 0.54 -1.29 24.56
C LYS A 18 1.51 -1.51 25.71
N HIS A 19 2.78 -1.22 25.46
CA HIS A 19 3.80 -1.16 26.50
C HIS A 19 4.21 0.30 26.78
N ALA A 20 4.66 0.58 28.00
CA ALA A 20 5.29 1.87 28.30
C ALA A 20 6.67 1.91 27.62
N GLY A 21 6.92 2.96 26.85
CA GLY A 21 8.21 3.26 26.25
C GLY A 21 9.10 4.01 27.23
N LYS A 22 10.41 4.01 26.95
CA LYS A 22 11.40 4.79 27.71
C LYS A 22 11.19 6.30 27.60
N ASP A 23 10.41 6.73 26.62
CA ASP A 23 10.01 8.11 26.34
C ASP A 23 8.80 8.58 27.16
N GLY A 24 8.25 7.72 28.02
CA GLY A 24 7.04 8.02 28.80
C GLY A 24 5.73 7.84 28.02
N ASN A 25 5.79 7.51 26.72
CA ASN A 25 4.61 7.26 25.91
C ASN A 25 4.26 5.76 25.88
N LYS A 26 3.00 5.46 25.56
CA LYS A 26 2.54 4.07 25.35
C LYS A 26 2.62 3.72 23.86
N HIS A 27 3.39 2.70 23.53
CA HIS A 27 3.54 2.20 22.16
C HIS A 27 2.78 0.91 21.97
N TYR A 28 2.14 0.73 20.81
CA TYR A 28 1.50 -0.54 20.48
C TYR A 28 2.56 -1.63 20.38
N VAL A 29 2.28 -2.81 20.93
CA VAL A 29 3.19 -3.97 20.86
C VAL A 29 3.31 -4.49 19.43
N ARG A 30 2.22 -4.43 18.65
CA ARG A 30 2.14 -4.98 17.29
C ARG A 30 1.64 -3.95 16.27
N PRO A 31 2.38 -2.85 16.04
CA PRO A 31 1.90 -1.75 15.20
C PRO A 31 1.69 -2.16 13.73
N ARG A 32 2.51 -3.09 13.20
CA ARG A 32 2.39 -3.59 11.83
C ARG A 32 1.14 -4.45 11.61
N LEU A 33 0.84 -5.36 12.55
CA LEU A 33 -0.35 -6.22 12.48
C LEU A 33 -1.62 -5.36 12.57
N ARG A 34 -1.63 -4.43 13.53
CA ARG A 34 -2.71 -3.44 13.68
C ARG A 34 -2.91 -2.64 12.39
N ALA A 35 -1.82 -2.09 11.82
CA ALA A 35 -1.90 -1.33 10.57
C ALA A 35 -2.43 -2.17 9.40
N ALA A 36 -2.01 -3.44 9.28
CA ALA A 36 -2.49 -4.35 8.25
C ALA A 36 -4.01 -4.57 8.35
N TYR A 37 -4.53 -4.87 9.53
CA TYR A 37 -5.97 -5.01 9.77
C TYR A 37 -6.75 -3.74 9.36
N PHE A 38 -6.34 -2.58 9.86
CA PHE A 38 -7.03 -1.33 9.55
C PHE A 38 -6.92 -0.94 8.06
N SER A 39 -5.82 -1.32 7.40
CA SER A 39 -5.69 -1.17 5.95
C SER A 39 -6.72 -2.04 5.23
N LEU A 40 -6.80 -3.33 5.56
CA LEU A 40 -7.79 -4.24 4.97
C LEU A 40 -9.22 -3.76 5.20
N LYS A 41 -9.57 -3.41 6.44
CA LYS A 41 -10.91 -2.88 6.77
C LYS A 41 -11.24 -1.61 5.99
N ARG A 42 -10.29 -0.68 5.89
CA ARG A 42 -10.48 0.57 5.15
C ARG A 42 -10.65 0.32 3.66
N PHE A 43 -9.82 -0.56 3.08
CA PHE A 43 -9.78 -0.77 1.63
C PHE A 43 -10.69 -1.87 1.12
N ALA A 44 -11.30 -2.66 1.99
CA ALA A 44 -12.19 -3.77 1.64
C ALA A 44 -13.27 -3.39 0.59
N PRO A 45 -13.96 -2.24 0.67
CA PRO A 45 -14.96 -1.88 -0.34
C PRO A 45 -14.42 -1.76 -1.77
N TRP A 46 -13.10 -1.57 -1.94
CA TRP A 46 -12.46 -1.37 -3.23
C TRP A 46 -11.63 -2.57 -3.71
N LEU A 47 -11.34 -3.57 -2.86
CA LEU A 47 -10.50 -4.72 -3.24
C LEU A 47 -11.09 -5.51 -4.43
N TRP A 48 -12.42 -5.62 -4.47
CA TRP A 48 -13.14 -6.37 -5.51
C TRP A 48 -13.73 -5.48 -6.62
N THR A 49 -13.16 -4.30 -6.83
CA THR A 49 -13.63 -3.37 -7.87
C THR A 49 -13.56 -3.99 -9.27
N TYR A 50 -12.55 -4.81 -9.55
CA TYR A 50 -12.41 -5.49 -10.83
C TYR A 50 -13.52 -6.52 -11.10
N GLU A 51 -14.06 -7.15 -10.06
CA GLU A 51 -15.21 -8.08 -10.19
C GLU A 51 -16.51 -7.32 -10.41
N LYS A 52 -16.68 -6.20 -9.70
CA LYS A 52 -17.88 -5.36 -9.80
C LYS A 52 -18.05 -4.73 -11.19
N TYR A 53 -16.94 -4.39 -11.85
CA TYR A 53 -16.94 -3.75 -13.18
C TYR A 53 -16.21 -4.63 -14.20
N SER A 54 -16.67 -5.87 -14.35
CA SER A 54 -16.07 -6.85 -15.27
C SER A 54 -16.13 -6.41 -16.74
N ASP A 55 -17.06 -5.53 -17.09
CA ASP A 55 -17.22 -4.90 -18.40
C ASP A 55 -16.09 -3.89 -18.73
N MET A 56 -15.46 -3.30 -17.70
CA MET A 56 -14.39 -2.31 -17.87
C MET A 56 -13.01 -2.92 -18.14
N SER A 57 -12.92 -4.25 -18.33
CA SER A 57 -11.66 -4.97 -18.60
C SER A 57 -10.54 -4.66 -17.59
N ILE A 58 -10.91 -4.45 -16.32
CA ILE A 58 -9.95 -4.15 -15.25
C ILE A 58 -9.14 -5.43 -14.95
N PRO A 59 -7.80 -5.40 -15.03
CA PRO A 59 -6.99 -6.56 -14.67
C PRO A 59 -7.19 -6.95 -13.20
N ASN A 60 -7.31 -8.25 -12.94
CA ASN A 60 -7.37 -8.81 -11.59
C ASN A 60 -5.97 -8.95 -10.93
N THR A 61 -4.90 -8.56 -11.62
CA THR A 61 -3.53 -8.57 -11.10
C THR A 61 -2.92 -7.17 -11.14
N ASN A 62 -1.98 -6.91 -10.23
CA ASN A 62 -1.18 -5.68 -10.24
C ASN A 62 0.04 -5.75 -11.18
N ALA A 63 0.16 -6.78 -12.02
CA ALA A 63 1.37 -7.06 -12.81
C ALA A 63 1.79 -5.87 -13.70
N GLY A 64 0.82 -5.18 -14.32
CA GLY A 64 1.09 -4.00 -15.13
C GLY A 64 1.71 -2.85 -14.32
N ILE A 65 1.15 -2.59 -13.13
CA ILE A 65 1.62 -1.54 -12.22
C ILE A 65 2.99 -1.89 -11.63
N GLU A 66 3.19 -3.14 -11.20
CA GLU A 66 4.48 -3.59 -10.66
C GLU A 66 5.59 -3.57 -11.72
N SER A 67 5.28 -4.00 -12.95
CA SER A 67 6.22 -3.91 -14.08
C SER A 67 6.64 -2.46 -14.36
N LEU A 68 5.67 -1.54 -14.43
CA LEU A 68 5.94 -0.11 -14.57
C LEU A 68 6.82 0.42 -13.42
N ASN A 69 6.43 0.14 -12.17
CA ASN A 69 7.17 0.59 -11.00
C ASN A 69 8.61 0.06 -10.97
N SER A 70 8.83 -1.18 -11.39
CA SER A 70 10.18 -1.77 -11.49
C SER A 70 11.06 -1.02 -12.50
N ARG A 71 10.49 -0.67 -13.66
CA ARG A 71 11.18 0.13 -14.69
C ARG A 71 11.51 1.52 -14.17
N LEU A 72 10.53 2.22 -13.58
CA LEU A 72 10.73 3.55 -12.99
C LEU A 72 11.82 3.56 -11.92
N LYS A 73 11.80 2.60 -10.99
CA LYS A 73 12.82 2.46 -9.94
C LYS A 73 14.21 2.24 -10.54
N THR A 74 14.31 1.43 -11.60
CA THR A 74 15.58 1.17 -12.28
C THR A 74 16.12 2.43 -12.94
N THR A 75 15.30 3.16 -13.69
CA THR A 75 15.69 4.44 -14.31
C THR A 75 16.12 5.46 -13.25
N MET A 76 15.38 5.58 -12.15
CA MET A 76 15.74 6.46 -11.04
C MET A 76 17.05 6.08 -10.37
N ARG A 77 17.34 4.78 -10.23
CA ARG A 77 18.58 4.29 -9.62
C ARG A 77 19.80 4.67 -10.46
N VAL A 78 19.70 4.58 -11.79
CA VAL A 78 20.78 5.00 -12.71
C VAL A 78 21.06 6.50 -12.61
N HIS A 79 20.03 7.31 -12.32
CA HIS A 79 20.13 8.76 -12.20
C HIS A 79 19.97 9.26 -10.76
N SER A 80 20.54 8.58 -9.78
CA SER A 80 20.35 8.91 -8.35
C SER A 80 20.79 10.32 -7.94
N GLY A 81 21.73 10.93 -8.67
CA GLY A 81 22.28 12.27 -8.41
C GLY A 81 21.49 13.46 -8.97
N ILE A 82 20.34 13.25 -9.62
CA ILE A 82 19.55 14.36 -10.19
C ILE A 82 18.70 15.07 -9.14
N THR A 83 18.44 16.36 -9.36
CA THR A 83 17.55 17.16 -8.52
C THR A 83 16.11 16.63 -8.56
N ALA A 84 15.32 16.96 -7.53
CA ALA A 84 13.92 16.56 -7.45
C ALA A 84 13.10 17.00 -8.67
N ASP A 85 13.34 18.20 -9.20
CA ASP A 85 12.63 18.71 -10.38
C ASP A 85 12.99 17.95 -11.66
N ARG A 86 14.27 17.61 -11.85
CA ARG A 86 14.69 16.77 -12.98
C ARG A 86 14.14 15.37 -12.86
N ARG A 87 14.04 14.83 -11.64
CA ARG A 87 13.40 13.53 -11.38
C ARG A 87 11.93 13.52 -11.78
N LYS A 88 11.18 14.58 -11.47
CA LYS A 88 9.77 14.73 -11.91
C LYS A 88 9.67 14.73 -13.43
N LYS A 89 10.44 15.59 -14.12
CA LYS A 89 10.46 15.65 -15.59
C LYS A 89 10.84 14.32 -16.24
N LEU A 90 11.80 13.60 -15.66
CA LEU A 90 12.20 12.27 -16.13
C LEU A 90 11.05 11.26 -16.01
N LEU A 91 10.33 11.24 -14.87
CA LEU A 91 9.18 10.37 -14.65
C LEU A 91 8.02 10.72 -15.59
N GLU A 92 7.70 12.01 -15.73
CA GLU A 92 6.68 12.53 -16.65
C GLU A 92 6.98 12.10 -18.10
N ASN A 93 8.19 12.35 -18.57
CA ASN A 93 8.62 11.94 -19.92
C ASN A 93 8.61 10.42 -20.09
N PHE A 94 9.04 9.67 -19.08
CA PHE A 94 9.05 8.21 -19.14
C PHE A 94 7.63 7.66 -19.32
N ILE A 95 6.68 8.16 -18.53
CA ILE A 95 5.26 7.75 -18.62
C ILE A 95 4.72 8.12 -19.99
N ALA A 96 4.81 9.39 -20.41
CA ALA A 96 4.27 9.88 -21.68
C ALA A 96 4.85 9.20 -22.93
N THR A 97 6.05 8.63 -22.84
CA THR A 97 6.68 7.91 -23.97
C THR A 97 6.22 6.46 -24.07
N HIS A 98 5.80 5.84 -22.97
CA HIS A 98 5.55 4.40 -22.92
C HIS A 98 4.09 4.01 -22.63
N TYR A 99 3.26 4.97 -22.22
CA TYR A 99 1.85 4.79 -21.85
C TYR A 99 1.07 6.05 -22.22
#